data_AF-A0A1J6I1C2-F1
#
_entry.id   AF-A0A1J6I1C2-F1
#
_cell.length_a   1.000
_cell.length_b   1.000
_cell.length_c   1.000
_cell.angle_alpha   90.00
_cell.angle_beta   90.00
_cell.angle_gamma   90.00
#
_symmetry.space_group_name_H-M   'P 1'
#
loop_
_entity.id
_entity.type
_entity.pdbx_description
1 polymer ?
#
loop_
_entity_poly.entity_id
_entity_poly.type
_entity_poly.pdbx_seq_one_letter_code
_entity_poly.pdbx_strand_id
1 'polypeptide(L)'
;MYTILSIAYITLLAALAYIGQHWEVLSPGFASPTDNGPSFCKELFSSGSDDDAMMGAFMLFVLPLALRLFRLLRPVAKYEVWLFYICVSLAIFSLMLANLDCADIIYTAFGIPDLVLAFVLIAMPLTALLLFYLRTNHADRAG
;
A
#
# COMPACT_ATOMS: atom_id res chain seq x y z
N MET A 1 -12.03 9.37 -20.59
CA MET A 1 -10.70 9.28 -19.95
C MET A 1 -10.77 9.43 -18.43
N TYR A 2 -11.37 10.50 -17.88
CA TYR A 2 -11.50 10.69 -16.43
C TYR A 2 -12.13 9.49 -15.68
N THR A 3 -13.25 8.95 -16.17
CA THR A 3 -13.93 7.80 -15.55
C THR A 3 -13.04 6.55 -15.51
N ILE A 4 -12.30 6.27 -16.59
CA ILE A 4 -11.39 5.13 -16.69
C ILE A 4 -10.27 5.24 -15.64
N LEU A 5 -9.67 6.43 -15.53
CA LEU A 5 -8.61 6.71 -14.56
C LEU A 5 -9.13 6.64 -13.12
N SER A 6 -10.36 7.08 -12.88
CA SER A 6 -11.00 6.96 -11.56
C SER A 6 -11.28 5.51 -11.21
N ILE A 7 -11.71 4.68 -12.16
CA ILE A 7 -11.91 3.24 -11.94
C ILE A 7 -10.58 2.57 -11.65
N ALA A 8 -9.53 2.87 -12.42
CA ALA A 8 -8.19 2.33 -12.18
C ALA A 8 -7.68 2.70 -10.78
N TYR A 9 -7.85 3.97 -10.37
CA TYR A 9 -7.49 4.44 -9.03
C TYR A 9 -8.25 3.70 -7.92
N ILE A 10 -9.57 3.55 -8.05
CA ILE A 10 -10.40 2.82 -7.08
C ILE A 10 -10.00 1.35 -7.01
N THR A 11 -9.73 0.73 -8.16
CA THR A 11 -9.34 -0.69 -8.22
C THR A 11 -8.01 -0.92 -7.50
N LEU A 12 -7.04 -0.03 -7.69
CA LEU A 12 -5.76 -0.13 -6.99
C LEU A 12 -5.89 0.15 -5.49
N LEU A 13 -6.70 1.13 -5.08
CA LEU A 13 -7.00 1.35 -3.66
C LEU A 13 -7.66 0.13 -3.03
N ALA A 14 -8.61 -0.50 -3.73
CA ALA A 14 -9.26 -1.72 -3.29
C ALA A 14 -8.27 -2.88 -3.18
N ALA A 15 -7.35 -3.04 -4.13
CA ALA A 15 -6.30 -4.04 -4.07
C ALA A 15 -5.37 -3.84 -2.87
N LEU A 16 -4.91 -2.60 -2.62
CA LEU A 16 -4.07 -2.27 -1.46
C LEU A 16 -4.80 -2.55 -0.14
N ALA A 17 -6.06 -2.13 -0.03
CA ALA A 17 -6.88 -2.38 1.16
C ALA A 17 -7.13 -3.89 1.38
N TYR A 18 -7.40 -4.64 0.31
CA TYR A 18 -7.63 -6.08 0.37
C TYR A 18 -6.38 -6.84 0.81
N ILE A 19 -5.22 -6.48 0.24
CA ILE A 19 -3.93 -7.06 0.61
C ILE A 19 -3.62 -6.78 2.08
N GLY A 20 -3.88 -5.56 2.56
CA GLY A 20 -3.71 -5.23 3.97
C GLY A 20 -4.56 -6.09 4.91
N GLN A 21 -5.80 -6.41 4.51
CA GLN A 21 -6.70 -7.25 5.33
C GLN A 21 -6.35 -8.75 5.30
N HIS A 22 -5.65 -9.22 4.27
CA HIS A 22 -5.38 -10.65 4.06
C HIS A 22 -3.87 -10.94 3.99
N TRP A 23 -3.05 -10.06 4.59
CA TRP A 23 -1.60 -10.12 4.48
C TRP A 23 -1.05 -11.49 4.92
N GLU A 24 -1.49 -12.00 6.07
CA GLU A 24 -1.05 -13.29 6.63
C GLU A 24 -1.31 -14.49 5.71
N VAL A 25 -2.34 -14.40 4.86
CA VAL A 25 -2.72 -15.48 3.94
C VAL A 25 -2.03 -15.32 2.58
N LEU A 26 -1.79 -14.07 2.17
CA LEU A 26 -1.27 -13.72 0.85
C LEU A 26 0.25 -13.68 0.78
N SER A 27 0.92 -13.34 1.88
CA SER A 27 2.38 -13.24 1.96
C SER A 27 2.93 -14.27 2.95
N PRO A 28 4.08 -14.90 2.65
CA PRO A 28 4.78 -15.74 3.62
C PRO A 28 5.36 -14.94 4.80
N GLY A 29 5.34 -13.60 4.74
CA GLY A 29 5.90 -12.68 5.72
C GLY A 29 7.27 -12.15 5.32
N PHE A 30 7.79 -11.20 6.10
CA PHE A 30 9.10 -10.63 5.86
C PHE A 30 10.23 -11.61 6.14
N ALA A 31 11.32 -11.47 5.39
CA ALA A 31 12.49 -12.30 5.56
C ALA A 31 13.80 -11.52 5.35
N SER A 32 14.86 -12.09 5.88
CA SER A 32 16.23 -11.59 5.81
C SER A 32 17.14 -12.63 5.16
N PRO A 33 18.13 -12.23 4.35
CA PRO A 33 19.12 -13.16 3.81
C PRO A 33 20.07 -13.63 4.92
N THR A 34 20.21 -14.94 5.10
CA THR A 34 21.23 -15.54 5.99
C THR A 34 22.09 -16.55 5.23
N ASP A 35 23.25 -16.90 5.79
CA ASP A 35 24.20 -17.85 5.20
C ASP A 35 23.60 -19.25 4.94
N ASN A 36 22.49 -19.58 5.63
CA ASN A 36 21.79 -20.87 5.53
C ASN A 36 20.45 -20.80 4.76
N GLY A 37 20.14 -19.66 4.13
CA GLY A 37 18.88 -19.44 3.41
C GLY A 37 18.04 -18.28 3.96
N PRO A 38 16.80 -18.10 3.49
CA PRO A 38 15.93 -17.03 3.97
C PRO A 38 15.43 -17.32 5.39
N SER A 39 15.66 -16.39 6.33
CA SER A 39 15.08 -16.46 7.67
C SER A 39 13.84 -15.56 7.75
N PHE A 40 12.67 -16.14 8.06
CA PHE A 40 11.43 -15.38 8.18
C PHE A 40 11.34 -14.70 9.55
N CYS A 41 11.08 -13.39 9.56
CA CYS A 41 11.02 -12.58 10.77
C CYS A 41 9.89 -13.02 11.72
N LYS A 42 8.81 -13.60 11.19
CA LYS A 42 7.71 -14.17 11.99
C LYS A 42 8.13 -15.33 12.91
N GLU A 43 9.25 -16.00 12.61
CA GLU A 43 9.76 -17.12 13.42
C GLU A 43 10.69 -16.65 14.54
N LEU A 44 11.27 -15.45 14.40
CA LEU A 44 12.20 -14.84 15.37
C LEU A 44 11.47 -13.93 16.36
N PHE A 45 10.41 -13.26 15.93
CA PHE A 45 9.55 -12.48 16.80
C PHE A 45 8.41 -13.35 17.31
N SER A 46 8.61 -13.95 18.49
CA SER A 46 7.59 -14.67 19.28
C SER A 46 6.38 -13.80 19.71
N SER A 47 6.25 -12.59 19.20
CA SER A 47 5.10 -11.71 19.40
C SER A 47 4.53 -11.42 18.01
N GLY A 48 3.28 -11.83 17.75
CA GLY A 48 2.52 -11.49 16.54
C GLY A 48 2.19 -9.99 16.44
N SER A 49 3.18 -9.12 16.71
CA SER A 49 3.09 -7.67 16.82
C SER A 49 3.51 -6.97 15.52
N ASP A 50 4.32 -7.60 14.67
CA ASP A 50 4.83 -6.99 13.43
C ASP A 50 3.98 -7.30 12.20
N ASP A 51 3.32 -8.46 12.16
CA ASP A 51 2.28 -8.77 11.16
C ASP A 51 1.05 -7.86 11.35
N ASP A 52 0.75 -7.49 12.60
CA ASP A 52 -0.26 -6.49 12.96
C ASP A 52 0.10 -5.08 12.45
N ALA A 53 1.39 -4.73 12.41
CA ALA A 53 1.84 -3.44 11.92
C ALA A 53 1.65 -3.31 10.39
N MET A 54 1.85 -4.39 9.62
CA MET A 54 1.58 -4.43 8.18
C MET A 54 0.09 -4.43 7.86
N MET A 55 -0.69 -5.26 8.56
CA MET A 55 -2.14 -5.26 8.44
C MET A 55 -2.68 -3.87 8.74
N GLY A 56 -2.22 -3.24 9.83
CA GLY A 56 -2.55 -1.87 10.18
C GLY A 56 -2.17 -0.87 9.09
N ALA A 57 -0.93 -0.92 8.60
CA ALA A 57 -0.39 0.03 7.62
C ALA A 57 -1.19 0.05 6.30
N PHE A 58 -1.54 -1.11 5.76
CA PHE A 58 -2.27 -1.19 4.50
C PHE A 58 -3.79 -1.11 4.67
N MET A 59 -4.34 -1.50 5.83
CA MET A 59 -5.75 -1.30 6.15
C MET A 59 -6.13 0.19 6.18
N LEU A 60 -5.18 1.09 6.42
CA LEU A 60 -5.41 2.54 6.31
C LEU A 60 -5.92 2.97 4.93
N PHE A 61 -5.61 2.22 3.85
CA PHE A 61 -6.11 2.52 2.50
C PHE A 61 -7.62 2.28 2.33
N VAL A 62 -8.29 1.63 3.29
CA VAL A 62 -9.76 1.56 3.34
C VAL A 62 -10.37 2.96 3.45
N LEU A 63 -9.70 3.89 4.15
CA LEU A 63 -10.19 5.26 4.33
C LEU A 63 -10.27 6.05 3.01
N PRO A 64 -9.19 6.20 2.22
CA PRO A 64 -9.27 6.84 0.92
C PRO A 64 -10.17 6.09 -0.07
N LEU A 65 -10.25 4.76 0.03
CA LEU A 65 -11.19 3.96 -0.78
C LEU A 65 -12.65 4.32 -0.46
N ALA A 66 -13.05 4.25 0.81
CA ALA A 66 -14.40 4.57 1.25
C ALA A 66 -14.79 6.00 0.89
N LEU A 67 -13.87 6.95 1.11
CA LEU A 67 -14.06 8.34 0.75
C LEU A 67 -14.26 8.53 -0.76
N ARG A 68 -13.49 7.80 -1.57
CA ARG A 68 -13.59 7.87 -3.03
C ARG A 68 -14.89 7.23 -3.54
N LEU A 69 -15.32 6.12 -2.94
CA LEU A 69 -16.60 5.48 -3.25
C LEU A 69 -17.79 6.39 -2.90
N PHE A 70 -17.75 7.08 -1.76
CA PHE A 70 -18.77 8.06 -1.39
C PHE A 70 -18.82 9.27 -2.34
N ARG A 71 -17.67 9.62 -2.94
CA ARG A 71 -17.51 10.76 -3.85
C ARG A 71 -17.32 10.34 -5.31
N LEU A 72 -17.84 9.18 -5.72
CA LEU A 72 -17.59 8.59 -7.05
C LEU A 72 -17.91 9.55 -8.22
N LEU A 73 -19.00 10.31 -8.09
CA LEU A 73 -19.48 11.26 -9.10
C LEU A 73 -18.92 12.68 -8.91
N ARG A 74 -18.07 12.88 -7.90
CA ARG A 74 -17.53 14.20 -7.54
C ARG A 74 -16.04 14.29 -7.89
N PRO A 75 -15.56 15.50 -8.21
CA PRO A 75 -14.13 15.72 -8.42
C PRO A 75 -13.34 15.43 -7.15
N VAL A 76 -12.09 15.00 -7.35
CA VAL A 76 -11.13 14.73 -6.27
C VAL A 76 -10.89 16.03 -5.51
N ALA A 77 -11.30 16.03 -4.24
CA ALA A 77 -11.07 17.15 -3.33
C ALA A 77 -9.63 17.19 -2.81
N LYS A 78 -9.18 18.36 -2.36
CA LYS A 78 -7.84 18.53 -1.75
C LYS A 78 -7.65 17.62 -0.53
N TYR A 79 -8.68 17.42 0.27
CA TYR A 79 -8.59 16.57 1.46
C TYR A 79 -8.50 15.07 1.13
N GLU A 80 -9.02 14.61 -0.02
CA GLU A 80 -8.81 13.22 -0.50
C GLU A 80 -7.31 12.98 -0.76
N VAL A 81 -6.64 14.00 -1.33
CA VAL A 81 -5.20 13.98 -1.60
C VAL A 81 -4.39 13.96 -0.30
N TRP A 82 -4.71 14.83 0.65
CA TRP A 82 -4.06 14.83 1.96
C TRP A 82 -4.24 13.50 2.70
N LEU A 83 -5.45 12.96 2.72
CA LEU A 83 -5.73 11.67 3.35
C LEU A 83 -4.89 10.56 2.74
N PHE A 84 -4.84 10.49 1.40
CA PHE A 84 -4.03 9.50 0.70
C PHE A 84 -2.55 9.62 1.05
N TYR A 85 -1.98 10.83 1.05
CA TYR A 85 -0.57 11.01 1.40
C TYR A 85 -0.27 10.66 2.86
N ILE A 86 -1.19 10.92 3.78
CA ILE A 86 -1.05 10.49 5.19
C ILE A 86 -1.00 8.96 5.26
N CYS A 87 -1.93 8.25 4.59
CA CYS A 87 -1.94 6.79 4.53
C CYS A 87 -0.63 6.23 3.93
N VAL A 88 -0.16 6.79 2.81
CA VAL A 88 1.10 6.39 2.17
C VAL A 88 2.29 6.65 3.10
N SER A 89 2.34 7.80 3.76
CA SER A 89 3.45 8.14 4.68
C SER A 89 3.51 7.19 5.86
N LEU A 90 2.35 6.84 6.44
CA LEU A 90 2.27 5.84 7.50
C LEU A 90 2.67 4.46 7.00
N ALA A 91 2.23 4.04 5.81
CA ALA A 91 2.61 2.74 5.25
C ALA A 91 4.12 2.64 4.97
N ILE A 92 4.72 3.69 4.41
CA ILE A 92 6.18 3.78 4.22
C ILE A 92 6.89 3.75 5.57
N PHE A 93 6.41 4.48 6.57
CA PHE A 93 7.01 4.50 7.90
C PHE A 93 6.98 3.12 8.57
N SER A 94 5.86 2.39 8.46
CA SER A 94 5.75 1.01 8.94
C SER A 94 6.70 0.06 8.21
N LEU A 95 6.85 0.21 6.88
CA LEU A 95 7.82 -0.55 6.10
C LEU A 95 9.26 -0.22 6.55
N MET A 96 9.58 1.05 6.79
CA MET A 96 10.90 1.43 7.29
C MET A 96 11.19 0.81 8.66
N LEU A 97 10.22 0.82 9.58
CA LEU A 97 10.35 0.16 10.89
C LEU A 97 10.64 -1.34 10.73
N ALA A 98 9.84 -2.06 9.93
CA ALA A 98 10.06 -3.48 9.67
C ALA A 98 11.47 -3.76 9.11
N ASN A 99 11.99 -2.87 8.27
CA ASN A 99 13.32 -2.99 7.70
C ASN A 99 14.47 -2.68 8.67
N LEU A 100 14.21 -1.93 9.75
CA LEU A 100 15.20 -1.73 10.81
C LEU A 100 15.23 -2.92 11.79
N ASP A 101 14.09 -3.57 12.03
CA ASP A 101 13.98 -4.62 13.05
C ASP A 101 14.53 -5.97 12.57
N CYS A 102 14.18 -6.41 11.35
CA CYS A 102 14.63 -7.71 10.84
C CYS A 102 14.49 -7.88 9.32
N ALA A 103 13.52 -7.21 8.70
CA ALA A 103 13.19 -7.45 7.31
C ALA A 103 14.23 -6.83 6.37
N ASP A 104 14.53 -7.51 5.27
CA ASP A 104 15.03 -6.84 4.07
C ASP A 104 13.89 -6.83 3.04
N ILE A 105 13.26 -5.67 2.87
CA ILE A 105 12.07 -5.51 2.01
C ILE A 105 12.39 -5.85 0.56
N ILE A 106 13.58 -5.45 0.07
CA ILE A 106 13.96 -5.66 -1.33
C ILE A 106 14.29 -7.14 -1.55
N TYR A 107 15.01 -7.76 -0.61
CA TYR A 107 15.26 -9.20 -0.65
C TYR A 107 13.97 -10.03 -0.52
N THR A 108 13.02 -9.61 0.31
CA THR A 108 11.72 -10.29 0.44
C THR A 108 10.92 -10.17 -0.88
N ALA A 109 10.84 -8.97 -1.44
CA ALA A 109 10.06 -8.72 -2.66
C ALA A 109 10.65 -9.39 -3.91
N PHE A 110 11.99 -9.43 -4.05
CA PHE A 110 12.65 -9.87 -5.29
C PHE A 110 13.54 -11.10 -5.14
N GLY A 111 14.05 -11.38 -3.93
CA GLY A 111 14.92 -12.52 -3.63
C GLY A 111 14.17 -13.81 -3.27
N ILE A 112 13.07 -13.71 -2.50
CA ILE A 112 12.18 -14.85 -2.13
C ILE A 112 10.87 -14.82 -2.94
N PRO A 113 10.92 -14.20 -4.12
CA PRO A 113 9.80 -13.58 -4.87
C PRO A 113 8.43 -13.51 -4.14
N ASP A 114 8.31 -12.61 -3.16
CA ASP A 114 6.98 -12.22 -2.67
C ASP A 114 6.30 -11.25 -3.66
N LEU A 115 5.48 -11.84 -4.55
CA LEU A 115 4.74 -11.10 -5.57
C LEU A 115 3.74 -10.10 -4.97
N VAL A 116 3.25 -10.34 -3.76
CA VAL A 116 2.26 -9.48 -3.10
C VAL A 116 2.96 -8.22 -2.59
N LEU A 117 4.10 -8.37 -1.93
CA LEU A 117 4.93 -7.24 -1.51
C LEU A 117 5.41 -6.42 -2.71
N ALA A 118 5.89 -7.09 -3.76
CA ALA A 118 6.31 -6.43 -5.00
C ALA A 118 5.16 -5.65 -5.66
N PHE A 119 3.95 -6.24 -5.71
CA PHE A 119 2.77 -5.55 -6.21
C PHE A 119 2.45 -4.30 -5.40
N VAL A 120 2.46 -4.38 -4.07
CA VAL A 120 2.15 -3.24 -3.20
C VAL A 120 3.15 -2.10 -3.37
N LEU A 121 4.46 -2.43 -3.47
CA LEU A 121 5.53 -1.45 -3.72
C LEU A 121 5.35 -0.71 -5.05
N ILE A 122 4.77 -1.35 -6.07
CA ILE A 122 4.49 -0.74 -7.38
C ILE A 122 3.13 -0.02 -7.39
N ALA A 123 2.13 -0.59 -6.72
CA ALA A 123 0.77 -0.07 -6.70
C ALA A 123 0.66 1.26 -5.95
N MET A 124 1.44 1.47 -4.89
CA MET A 124 1.48 2.73 -4.13
C MET A 124 1.93 3.95 -4.98
N PRO A 125 3.09 3.94 -5.66
CA PRO A 125 3.48 5.06 -6.52
C PRO A 125 2.53 5.21 -7.72
N LEU A 126 2.00 4.10 -8.26
CA LEU A 126 1.03 4.15 -9.35
C LEU A 126 -0.29 4.82 -8.92
N THR A 127 -0.80 4.51 -7.73
CA THR A 127 -1.98 5.18 -7.17
C THR A 127 -1.74 6.66 -6.90
N ALA A 128 -0.53 7.03 -6.43
CA ALA A 128 -0.16 8.43 -6.26
C ALA A 128 -0.14 9.20 -7.60
N LEU A 129 0.44 8.60 -8.64
CA LEU A 129 0.46 9.17 -9.99
C LEU A 129 -0.94 9.34 -10.57
N LEU A 130 -1.81 8.33 -10.42
CA LEU A 130 -3.20 8.42 -10.85
C LEU A 130 -3.96 9.51 -10.10
N LEU A 131 -3.78 9.60 -8.79
CA LEU A 131 -4.40 10.64 -7.98
C LEU A 131 -3.96 12.05 -8.41
N PHE A 132 -2.67 12.23 -8.65
CA PHE A 132 -2.12 13.47 -9.16
C PHE A 132 -2.75 13.84 -10.51
N TYR A 133 -2.80 12.89 -11.45
CA TYR A 133 -3.38 13.10 -12.78
C TYR A 133 -4.89 13.37 -12.72
N LEU A 134 -5.64 12.67 -11.85
CA LEU A 134 -7.07 12.92 -11.63
C LEU A 134 -7.34 14.31 -11.05
N ARG A 135 -6.39 14.85 -10.26
CA ARG A 135 -6.51 16.18 -9.66
C ARG A 135 -6.18 17.29 -10.66
N THR A 136 -5.11 17.15 -11.45
CA THR A 136 -4.67 18.15 -12.43
C THR A 136 -5.69 18.31 -13.57
N ASN A 137 -6.12 17.21 -14.19
CA ASN A 137 -7.09 17.25 -15.30
C ASN A 137 -8.48 17.77 -14.89
N HIS A 138 -8.77 17.81 -13.59
CA HIS A 138 -9.99 18.45 -13.10
C HIS A 138 -9.85 19.96 -12.91
N ALA A 139 -8.66 20.45 -12.56
CA ALA A 139 -8.39 21.87 -12.48
C ALA A 139 -8.57 22.54 -13.84
N ASP A 140 -8.15 21.86 -14.91
CA ASP A 140 -8.24 22.37 -16.30
C ASP A 140 -9.67 22.40 -16.86
N ARG A 141 -10.63 21.68 -16.25
CA ARG A 141 -12.05 21.67 -16.67
C ARG A 141 -12.93 22.66 -15.91
N ALA A 142 -12.39 23.32 -14.88
CA ALA A 142 -13.11 24.23 -14.01
C ALA A 142 -12.68 25.70 -14.18
N GLY A 143 -11.73 25.98 -15.07
CA GLY A 143 -11.38 27.32 -15.56
C GLY A 143 -11.90 27.52 -16.97
#